data_AF-K4BER8-F1
#
_entry.id   AF-K4BER8-F1
#
_cell.length_a   1.000
_cell.length_b   1.000
_cell.length_c   1.000
_cell.angle_alpha   90.00
_cell.angle_beta   90.00
_cell.angle_gamma   90.00
#
_symmetry.space_group_name_H-M   'P 1'
#
loop_
_entity.id
_entity.type
_entity.pdbx_description
1 polymer ?
#
loop_
_entity_poly.entity_id
_entity_poly.type
_entity_poly.pdbx_seq_one_letter_code
_entity_poly.pdbx_strand_id
1 'polypeptide(L)'
;MSYAMGLVVVKPCFAPSKEQDILLLGGVMHRAYEIYYELFHINIFKRSTSSSLAFDIFPTLYYDPKRWSIYIPNRNEDTFIRHGYYSGHSDTYIPYGKELYYYDVHSLYPYIMKNFLMTGGEFGINPGTTVTELATAITACARIHMHPCISRDDCHYNDTDSVLLNGLLPDSDISCTDLGNFKHDYAFYEGIHLAAKSYTLSKEGHGAVINDKVVANSLETPKWYKKQYENLNRTTEAFVKTLFFVNWKKLDVSERYINFHLGSPTNTKREAV
;
A
#
# COMPACT_ATOMS: atom_id res chain seq x y z
N MET A 1 5.42 54.01 -39.90
CA MET A 1 4.72 52.73 -39.71
C MET A 1 5.78 51.65 -39.67
N SER A 2 6.18 51.21 -38.46
CA SER A 2 5.74 49.94 -37.83
C SER A 2 6.39 48.73 -38.53
N TYR A 3 7.10 47.81 -37.90
CA TYR A 3 6.95 47.23 -36.57
C TYR A 3 8.33 46.82 -36.02
N ALA A 4 8.67 47.23 -34.81
CA ALA A 4 9.67 46.52 -34.01
C ALA A 4 8.97 45.30 -33.40
N MET A 5 9.36 44.09 -33.82
CA MET A 5 8.98 42.87 -33.11
C MET A 5 9.66 42.90 -31.74
N GLY A 6 8.93 43.38 -30.74
CA GLY A 6 9.29 43.17 -29.35
C GLY A 6 9.27 41.68 -29.08
N LEU A 7 10.45 41.09 -28.88
CA LEU A 7 10.58 39.79 -28.23
C LEU A 7 10.06 39.99 -26.80
N VAL A 8 8.79 39.63 -26.58
CA VAL A 8 8.27 39.47 -25.22
C VAL A 8 8.98 38.25 -24.67
N VAL A 9 10.12 38.48 -24.00
CA VAL A 9 10.64 37.52 -23.04
C VAL A 9 9.57 37.44 -21.97
N VAL A 10 8.69 36.45 -22.09
CA VAL A 10 7.82 36.02 -21.00
C VAL A 10 8.78 35.54 -19.92
N LYS A 11 9.16 36.45 -19.01
CA LYS A 11 9.88 36.06 -17.80
C LYS A 11 9.01 34.99 -17.16
N PRO A 12 9.51 33.75 -17.04
CA PRO A 12 8.79 32.78 -16.27
C PRO A 12 8.79 33.33 -14.83
N CYS A 13 7.63 33.80 -14.35
CA CYS A 13 7.37 33.82 -12.91
C CYS A 13 7.25 32.36 -12.44
N PHE A 14 8.34 31.60 -12.58
CA PHE A 14 8.42 30.22 -12.12
C PHE A 14 9.23 30.28 -10.83
N ALA A 15 8.55 30.00 -9.74
CA ALA A 15 9.06 30.18 -8.39
C ALA A 15 10.34 29.34 -8.15
N PRO A 16 11.29 29.84 -7.34
CA PRO A 16 12.51 29.12 -6.94
C PRO A 16 12.30 27.69 -6.43
N SER A 17 11.10 27.37 -5.93
CA SER A 17 10.74 26.04 -5.44
C SER A 17 10.77 24.96 -6.52
N LYS A 18 10.42 25.28 -7.78
CA LYS A 18 10.37 24.28 -8.85
C LYS A 18 11.74 23.85 -9.35
N GLU A 19 12.69 24.77 -9.38
CA GLU A 19 14.09 24.45 -9.71
C GLU A 19 14.70 23.55 -8.64
N GLN A 20 14.45 23.88 -7.36
CA GLN A 20 14.85 23.06 -6.24
C GLN A 20 14.25 21.64 -6.31
N ASP A 21 12.97 21.49 -6.68
CA ASP A 21 12.32 20.18 -6.81
C ASP A 21 12.98 19.32 -7.91
N ILE A 22 13.35 19.92 -9.05
CA ILE A 22 14.04 19.24 -10.14
C ILE A 22 15.45 18.81 -9.71
N LEU A 23 16.19 19.70 -9.05
CA LEU A 23 17.54 19.41 -8.55
C LEU A 23 17.51 18.32 -7.48
N LEU A 24 16.53 18.36 -6.57
CA LEU A 24 16.35 17.34 -5.55
C LEU A 24 16.03 15.98 -6.17
N LEU A 25 15.10 15.93 -7.13
CA LEU A 25 14.77 14.69 -7.83
C LEU A 25 16.00 14.13 -8.56
N GLY A 26 16.75 14.98 -9.28
CA GLY A 26 17.98 14.59 -9.96
C GLY A 26 19.02 14.02 -9.00
N GLY A 27 19.23 14.67 -7.84
CA GLY A 27 20.14 14.20 -6.80
C GLY A 27 19.73 12.86 -6.18
N VAL A 28 18.43 12.70 -5.86
CA VAL A 28 17.89 11.43 -5.34
C VAL A 28 18.05 10.30 -6.36
N MET A 29 17.74 10.56 -7.63
CA MET A 29 17.90 9.57 -8.70
C MET A 29 19.37 9.19 -8.90
N HIS A 30 20.28 10.16 -8.83
CA HIS A 30 21.72 9.89 -8.93
C HIS A 30 22.21 9.04 -7.77
N ARG A 31 21.82 9.38 -6.53
CA ARG A 31 22.20 8.60 -5.35
C ARG A 31 21.62 7.18 -5.37
N ALA A 32 20.37 7.03 -5.80
CA ALA A 32 19.78 5.72 -5.99
C ALA A 32 20.57 4.90 -7.02
N TYR A 33 20.95 5.51 -8.15
CA TYR A 33 21.79 4.87 -9.15
C TYR A 33 23.11 4.39 -8.57
N GLU A 34 23.83 5.23 -7.81
CA GLU A 34 25.10 4.85 -7.16
C GLU A 34 24.90 3.62 -6.28
N ILE A 35 23.90 3.62 -5.39
CA ILE A 35 23.64 2.51 -4.46
C ILE A 35 23.35 1.21 -5.22
N TYR A 36 22.47 1.23 -6.23
CA TYR A 36 22.15 0.02 -7.00
C TYR A 36 23.32 -0.47 -7.86
N TYR A 37 24.11 0.45 -8.40
CA TYR A 37 25.29 0.09 -9.18
C TYR A 37 26.41 -0.48 -8.31
N GLU A 38 26.63 0.07 -7.11
CA GLU A 38 27.61 -0.42 -6.14
C GLU A 38 27.23 -1.81 -5.59
N LEU A 39 25.95 -2.01 -5.23
CA LEU A 39 25.51 -3.26 -4.59
C LEU A 39 25.23 -4.40 -5.58
N PHE A 40 24.70 -4.09 -6.76
CA PHE A 40 24.18 -5.10 -7.70
C PHE A 40 24.76 -4.99 -9.10
N HIS A 41 25.57 -3.96 -9.39
CA HIS A 41 26.12 -3.69 -10.73
C HIS A 41 25.04 -3.53 -11.81
N ILE A 42 23.89 -2.98 -11.45
CA ILE A 42 22.76 -2.77 -12.37
C ILE A 42 22.59 -1.29 -12.69
N ASN A 43 22.35 -1.01 -13.96
CA ASN A 43 21.98 0.31 -14.44
C ASN A 43 20.47 0.54 -14.33
N ILE A 44 20.05 1.32 -13.33
CA ILE A 44 18.62 1.60 -13.08
C ILE A 44 17.98 2.49 -14.14
N PHE A 45 18.73 3.24 -14.96
CA PHE A 45 18.15 4.06 -16.03
C PHE A 45 17.50 3.23 -17.14
N LYS A 46 17.84 1.94 -17.22
CA LYS A 46 17.22 1.00 -18.16
C LYS A 46 15.98 0.30 -17.58
N ARG A 47 15.55 0.66 -16.36
CA ARG A 47 14.44 0.03 -15.63
C ARG A 47 13.48 1.11 -15.17
N SER A 48 12.24 1.05 -15.65
CA SER A 48 11.24 2.08 -15.37
C SER A 48 10.54 1.91 -14.02
N THR A 49 10.63 0.73 -13.40
CA THR A 49 9.92 0.41 -12.15
C THR A 49 10.79 -0.35 -11.17
N SER A 50 10.51 -0.17 -9.88
CA SER A 50 11.13 -0.95 -8.80
C SER A 50 10.87 -2.45 -8.95
N SER A 51 9.68 -2.83 -9.41
CA SER A 51 9.35 -4.24 -9.69
C SER A 51 10.24 -4.82 -10.78
N SER A 52 10.45 -4.11 -11.89
CA SER A 52 11.37 -4.57 -12.96
C SER A 52 12.80 -4.70 -12.45
N LEU A 53 13.24 -3.80 -11.55
CA LEU A 53 14.56 -3.89 -10.93
C LEU A 53 14.68 -5.13 -10.04
N ALA A 54 13.68 -5.42 -9.22
CA ALA A 54 13.65 -6.64 -8.39
C ALA A 54 13.64 -7.93 -9.24
N PHE A 55 12.84 -7.94 -10.31
CA PHE A 55 12.77 -9.05 -11.28
C PHE A 55 14.08 -9.28 -12.05
N ASP A 56 14.96 -8.28 -12.10
CA ASP A 56 16.28 -8.44 -12.69
C ASP A 56 17.31 -8.90 -11.66
N ILE A 57 17.33 -8.25 -10.49
CA ILE A 57 18.28 -8.54 -9.40
C ILE A 57 18.14 -9.99 -8.93
N PHE A 58 16.91 -10.41 -8.61
CA PHE A 58 16.69 -11.71 -7.98
C PHE A 58 17.12 -12.89 -8.87
N PRO A 59 16.68 -12.99 -10.14
CA PRO A 59 17.10 -14.06 -11.03
C PRO A 59 18.60 -14.03 -11.34
N THR A 60 19.21 -12.84 -11.41
CA THR A 60 20.61 -12.70 -11.80
C THR A 60 21.57 -13.08 -10.67
N LEU A 61 21.25 -12.73 -9.43
CA LEU A 61 22.18 -12.83 -8.30
C LEU A 61 21.81 -13.89 -7.26
N TYR A 62 20.53 -14.25 -7.16
CA TYR A 62 20.03 -15.02 -6.01
C TYR A 62 19.27 -16.31 -6.38
N TYR A 63 18.94 -16.51 -7.65
CA TYR A 63 18.16 -17.65 -8.11
C TYR A 63 19.02 -18.62 -8.91
N ASP A 64 18.97 -19.90 -8.54
CA ASP A 64 19.57 -20.98 -9.32
C ASP A 64 18.46 -21.80 -10.00
N PRO A 65 18.21 -21.58 -11.31
CA PRO A 65 17.16 -22.29 -12.03
C PRO A 65 17.40 -23.80 -12.16
N LYS A 66 18.65 -24.26 -11.98
CA LYS A 66 18.97 -25.70 -12.04
C LYS A 66 18.60 -26.40 -10.73
N ARG A 67 18.70 -25.68 -9.61
CA ARG A 67 18.40 -26.21 -8.29
C ARG A 67 16.94 -25.99 -7.89
N TRP A 68 16.33 -24.88 -8.34
CA TRP A 68 15.02 -24.43 -7.91
C TRP A 68 14.15 -24.05 -9.12
N SER A 69 13.86 -25.00 -10.00
CA SER A 69 13.08 -24.71 -11.20
C SER A 69 11.65 -24.26 -10.87
N ILE A 70 11.27 -23.11 -11.43
CA ILE A 70 9.91 -22.57 -11.37
C ILE A 70 9.12 -23.09 -12.57
N TYR A 71 7.93 -23.62 -12.29
CA TYR A 71 7.00 -24.05 -13.32
C TYR A 71 6.34 -22.82 -13.98
N ILE A 72 6.23 -22.85 -15.31
CA ILE A 72 5.55 -21.79 -16.05
C ILE A 72 4.22 -22.37 -16.56
N PRO A 73 3.08 -22.00 -15.96
CA PRO A 73 1.79 -22.54 -16.35
C PRO A 73 1.42 -22.11 -17.77
N ASN A 74 0.77 -23.00 -18.51
CA ASN A 74 0.10 -22.65 -19.75
C ASN A 74 -1.13 -21.78 -19.47
N ARG A 75 -1.75 -21.23 -20.52
CA ARG A 75 -2.88 -20.28 -20.38
C ARG A 75 -4.06 -20.84 -19.57
N ASN A 76 -4.38 -22.13 -19.72
CA ASN A 76 -5.53 -22.72 -19.03
C ASN A 76 -5.22 -22.92 -17.55
N GLU A 77 -4.01 -23.40 -17.23
CA GLU A 77 -3.53 -23.54 -15.85
C GLU A 77 -3.44 -22.18 -15.16
N ASP A 78 -2.85 -21.17 -15.82
CA ASP A 78 -2.75 -19.81 -15.28
C ASP A 78 -4.13 -19.21 -15.02
N THR A 79 -5.09 -19.41 -15.93
CA THR A 79 -6.47 -18.96 -15.73
C THR A 79 -7.13 -19.67 -14.55
N PHE A 80 -6.94 -20.98 -14.41
CA PHE A 80 -7.45 -21.76 -13.29
C PHE A 80 -6.85 -21.29 -11.96
N ILE A 81 -5.54 -21.10 -11.89
CA ILE A 81 -4.82 -20.63 -10.69
C ILE A 81 -5.27 -19.21 -10.32
N ARG A 82 -5.46 -18.32 -11.29
CA ARG A 82 -5.95 -16.94 -11.05
C ARG A 82 -7.30 -16.89 -10.35
N HIS A 83 -8.17 -17.89 -10.53
CA HIS A 83 -9.44 -17.94 -9.78
C HIS A 83 -9.22 -18.13 -8.27
N GLY A 84 -8.10 -18.74 -7.86
CA GLY A 84 -7.69 -18.86 -6.46
C GLY A 84 -6.78 -17.72 -5.97
N TYR A 85 -6.39 -16.79 -6.85
CA TYR A 85 -5.53 -15.67 -6.47
C TYR A 85 -6.32 -14.59 -5.74
N TYR A 86 -6.24 -14.62 -4.42
CA TYR A 86 -6.73 -13.55 -3.56
C TYR A 86 -5.55 -12.72 -3.04
N SER A 87 -5.72 -11.41 -2.89
CA SER A 87 -4.71 -10.50 -2.34
C SER A 87 -4.60 -10.61 -0.82
N GLY A 88 -3.90 -9.64 -0.20
CA GLY A 88 -3.95 -9.43 1.25
C GLY A 88 -5.38 -9.29 1.76
N HIS A 89 -5.62 -9.83 2.95
CA HIS A 89 -6.93 -9.78 3.62
C HIS A 89 -7.06 -8.46 4.39
N SER A 90 -8.19 -7.77 4.28
CA SER A 90 -8.49 -6.60 5.10
C SER A 90 -9.96 -6.57 5.42
N ASP A 91 -10.29 -6.40 6.69
CA ASP A 91 -11.66 -6.42 7.16
C ASP A 91 -11.80 -5.70 8.51
N THR A 92 -13.06 -5.37 8.84
CA THR A 92 -13.46 -4.83 10.14
C THR A 92 -14.36 -5.84 10.83
N TYR A 93 -14.01 -6.21 12.06
CA TYR A 93 -14.79 -7.14 12.87
C TYR A 93 -15.51 -6.44 14.02
N ILE A 94 -14.84 -5.51 14.70
CA ILE A 94 -15.42 -4.71 15.77
C ILE A 94 -15.24 -3.22 15.43
N PRO A 95 -16.32 -2.53 15.01
CA PRO A 95 -16.26 -1.18 14.47
C PRO A 95 -15.70 -0.10 15.39
N TYR A 96 -15.73 -0.32 16.71
CA TYR A 96 -15.26 0.66 17.68
C TYR A 96 -14.49 -0.01 18.81
N GLY A 97 -13.34 0.55 19.19
CA GLY A 97 -12.53 0.08 20.30
C GLY A 97 -11.73 1.18 20.98
N LYS A 98 -11.43 0.96 22.26
CA LYS A 98 -10.50 1.78 23.07
C LYS A 98 -9.38 0.88 23.58
N GLU A 99 -8.25 1.49 23.94
CA GLU A 99 -7.09 0.79 24.49
C GLU A 99 -6.61 -0.35 23.57
N LEU A 100 -6.64 -0.09 22.27
CA LEU A 100 -6.23 -1.05 21.25
C LEU A 100 -4.72 -1.05 21.11
N TYR A 101 -4.15 -2.23 20.94
CA TYR A 101 -2.77 -2.47 20.53
C TYR A 101 -2.69 -2.64 19.02
N TYR A 102 -1.78 -1.89 18.39
CA TYR A 102 -1.48 -2.00 16.97
C TYR A 102 -0.27 -2.90 16.74
N TYR A 103 -0.47 -3.94 15.95
CA TYR A 103 0.57 -4.87 15.56
C TYR A 103 0.75 -4.91 14.05
N ASP A 104 1.99 -5.02 13.59
CA ASP A 104 2.35 -5.09 12.18
C ASP A 104 3.44 -6.13 11.97
N VAL A 105 3.23 -7.12 11.10
CA VAL A 105 4.23 -8.17 10.85
C VAL A 105 5.43 -7.58 10.12
N HIS A 106 6.62 -7.78 10.68
CA HIS A 106 7.84 -7.35 10.05
C HIS A 106 8.11 -8.12 8.74
N SER A 107 7.80 -7.49 7.61
CA SER A 107 7.99 -8.01 6.25
C SER A 107 7.29 -9.36 6.03
N LEU A 108 5.95 -9.36 6.12
CA LEU A 108 5.12 -10.57 5.98
C LEU A 108 5.45 -11.39 4.72
N TYR A 109 5.38 -10.81 3.52
CA TYR A 109 5.63 -11.59 2.30
C TYR A 109 7.05 -12.15 2.20
N PRO A 110 8.13 -11.39 2.47
CA PRO A 110 9.47 -11.96 2.56
C PRO A 110 9.62 -13.07 3.60
N TYR A 111 8.98 -12.95 4.76
CA TYR A 111 8.95 -14.03 5.76
C TYR A 111 8.31 -15.30 5.19
N ILE A 112 7.16 -15.15 4.54
CA ILE A 112 6.46 -16.27 3.89
C ILE A 112 7.34 -16.92 2.83
N MET A 113 7.92 -16.13 1.92
CA MET A 113 8.81 -16.62 0.86
C MET A 113 10.04 -17.37 1.39
N LYS A 114 10.55 -16.98 2.57
CA LYS A 114 11.73 -17.60 3.17
C LYS A 114 11.42 -18.90 3.91
N ASN A 115 10.28 -18.99 4.57
CA ASN A 115 10.01 -20.05 5.56
C ASN A 115 8.99 -21.10 5.11
N PHE A 116 8.18 -20.81 4.10
CA PHE A 116 7.13 -21.71 3.63
C PHE A 116 7.53 -22.36 2.31
N LEU A 117 7.03 -23.56 2.08
CA LEU A 117 7.21 -24.25 0.81
C LEU A 117 6.52 -23.48 -0.30
N MET A 118 7.29 -23.12 -1.33
CA MET A 118 6.80 -22.45 -2.52
C MET A 118 6.63 -23.45 -3.66
N THR A 119 5.71 -23.17 -4.58
CA THR A 119 5.51 -24.00 -5.76
C THR A 119 6.77 -24.02 -6.62
N GLY A 120 7.13 -25.22 -7.08
CA GLY A 120 8.20 -25.45 -8.04
C GLY A 120 7.75 -26.53 -9.01
N GLY A 121 8.50 -26.75 -10.08
CA GLY A 121 8.17 -27.80 -11.05
C GLY A 121 9.10 -27.80 -12.25
N GLU A 122 8.80 -28.65 -13.23
CA GLU A 122 9.64 -28.79 -14.42
C GLU A 122 9.65 -27.49 -15.25
N PHE A 123 10.80 -27.18 -15.85
CA PHE A 123 10.99 -25.93 -16.58
C PHE A 123 10.09 -25.87 -17.82
N GLY A 124 9.09 -24.98 -17.79
CA GLY A 124 8.31 -24.61 -18.98
C GLY A 124 9.04 -23.52 -19.77
N ILE A 125 9.23 -23.70 -21.07
CA ILE A 125 9.90 -22.70 -21.91
C ILE A 125 8.90 -21.56 -22.22
N ASN A 126 8.91 -20.49 -21.41
CA ASN A 126 8.40 -19.17 -21.82
C ASN A 126 8.95 -18.05 -20.93
N PRO A 127 10.09 -17.43 -21.30
CA PRO A 127 10.63 -16.26 -20.61
C PRO A 127 9.77 -15.04 -20.95
N GLY A 128 8.77 -14.75 -20.11
CA GLY A 128 7.90 -13.59 -20.26
C GLY A 128 6.62 -13.64 -19.41
N THR A 129 6.33 -14.76 -18.75
CA THR A 129 5.06 -14.95 -18.05
C THR A 129 5.18 -14.67 -16.55
N THR A 130 4.21 -13.95 -16.00
CA THR A 130 4.03 -13.81 -14.55
C THR A 130 3.79 -15.17 -13.91
N VAL A 131 4.52 -15.48 -12.83
CA VAL A 131 4.34 -16.75 -12.10
C VAL A 131 3.22 -16.61 -11.09
N THR A 132 1.98 -16.77 -11.56
CA THR A 132 0.79 -16.54 -10.72
C THR A 132 0.66 -17.56 -9.59
N GLU A 133 1.17 -18.78 -9.76
CA GLU A 133 1.20 -19.80 -8.72
C GLU A 133 1.97 -19.35 -7.47
N LEU A 134 3.17 -18.78 -7.64
CA LEU A 134 3.99 -18.27 -6.53
C LEU A 134 3.26 -17.14 -5.81
N ALA A 135 2.73 -16.18 -6.55
CA ALA A 135 1.98 -15.08 -5.96
C ALA A 135 0.76 -15.60 -5.16
N THR A 136 0.05 -16.60 -5.69
CA THR A 136 -1.10 -17.24 -5.04
C THR A 136 -0.70 -17.97 -3.76
N ALA A 137 0.39 -18.74 -3.80
CA ALA A 137 0.91 -19.46 -2.63
C ALA A 137 1.38 -18.49 -1.55
N ILE A 138 2.10 -17.43 -1.92
CA ILE A 138 2.59 -16.40 -0.99
C ILE A 138 1.41 -15.71 -0.30
N THR A 139 0.40 -15.24 -1.04
CA THR A 139 -0.74 -14.56 -0.40
C THR A 139 -1.62 -15.50 0.40
N ALA A 140 -1.76 -16.76 -0.01
CA ALA A 140 -2.48 -17.77 0.78
C ALA A 140 -1.78 -18.06 2.11
N CYS A 141 -0.47 -18.31 2.10
CA CYS A 141 0.30 -18.56 3.31
C CYS A 141 0.33 -17.32 4.21
N ALA A 142 0.40 -16.11 3.65
CA ALA A 142 0.28 -14.86 4.41
C ALA A 142 -1.06 -14.75 5.16
N ARG A 143 -2.19 -15.07 4.50
CA ARG A 143 -3.51 -15.09 5.16
C ARG A 143 -3.60 -16.15 6.25
N ILE A 144 -3.03 -17.33 6.02
CA ILE A 144 -2.98 -18.41 7.02
C ILE A 144 -2.15 -17.97 8.23
N HIS A 145 -1.00 -17.33 8.00
CA HIS A 145 -0.13 -16.84 9.06
C HIS A 145 -0.81 -15.77 9.92
N MET A 146 -1.63 -14.90 9.33
CA MET A 146 -2.39 -13.89 10.06
C MET A 146 -3.64 -14.44 10.76
N HIS A 147 -4.11 -15.63 10.38
CA HIS A 147 -5.38 -16.18 10.86
C HIS A 147 -5.47 -16.30 12.39
N PRO A 148 -4.45 -16.75 13.14
CA PRO A 148 -4.52 -16.85 14.60
C PRO A 148 -4.79 -15.51 15.30
N CYS A 149 -4.34 -14.39 14.72
CA CYS A 149 -4.63 -13.06 15.25
C CYS A 149 -6.03 -12.59 14.85
N ILE A 150 -6.42 -12.85 13.60
CA ILE A 150 -7.73 -12.46 13.05
C ILE A 150 -8.89 -13.23 13.71
N SER A 151 -8.68 -14.50 14.08
CA SER A 151 -9.71 -15.35 14.65
C SER A 151 -9.98 -15.08 16.14
N ARG A 152 -9.28 -14.12 16.75
CA ARG A 152 -9.50 -13.76 18.14
C ARG A 152 -10.79 -12.96 18.29
N ASP A 153 -11.52 -13.20 19.38
CA ASP A 153 -12.76 -12.47 19.68
C ASP A 153 -12.54 -10.98 19.95
N ASP A 154 -11.31 -10.58 20.26
CA ASP A 154 -10.90 -9.19 20.51
C ASP A 154 -10.19 -8.55 19.31
N CYS A 155 -10.26 -9.18 18.13
CA CYS A 155 -9.75 -8.57 16.91
C CYS A 155 -10.72 -7.51 16.39
N HIS A 156 -10.27 -6.26 16.31
CA HIS A 156 -11.09 -5.17 15.79
C HIS A 156 -11.01 -5.04 14.28
N TYR A 157 -9.81 -5.14 13.76
CA TYR A 157 -9.50 -4.80 12.38
C TYR A 157 -8.24 -5.50 11.93
N ASN A 158 -8.17 -5.78 10.62
CA ASN A 158 -6.94 -6.18 9.97
C ASN A 158 -6.75 -5.49 8.61
N ASP A 159 -5.49 -5.22 8.24
CA ASP A 159 -5.11 -4.89 6.86
C ASP A 159 -3.80 -5.59 6.51
N THR A 160 -3.92 -6.65 5.73
CA THR A 160 -2.86 -7.48 5.17
C THR A 160 -1.94 -8.11 6.21
N ASP A 161 -1.02 -7.33 6.76
CA ASP A 161 0.02 -7.67 7.72
C ASP A 161 -0.16 -6.98 9.09
N SER A 162 -1.18 -6.15 9.22
CA SER A 162 -1.49 -5.44 10.47
C SER A 162 -2.79 -5.91 11.12
N VAL A 163 -2.83 -5.85 12.45
CA VAL A 163 -4.03 -6.12 13.28
C VAL A 163 -4.15 -5.14 14.44
N LEU A 164 -5.39 -4.86 14.82
CA LEU A 164 -5.73 -4.13 16.04
C LEU A 164 -6.48 -5.04 17.01
N LEU A 165 -5.94 -5.19 18.21
CA LEU A 165 -6.44 -6.11 19.24
C LEU A 165 -6.61 -5.36 20.57
N ASN A 166 -7.55 -5.76 21.43
CA ASN A 166 -7.53 -5.29 22.84
C ASN A 166 -6.49 -6.03 23.67
N GLY A 167 -6.31 -7.33 23.43
CA GLY A 167 -5.39 -8.16 24.19
C GLY A 167 -3.98 -8.13 23.63
N LEU A 168 -3.02 -8.44 24.52
CA LEU A 168 -1.64 -8.62 24.13
C LEU A 168 -1.44 -9.91 23.31
N LEU A 169 -0.52 -9.86 22.35
CA LEU A 169 0.06 -11.06 21.76
C LEU A 169 1.13 -11.65 22.68
N PRO A 170 1.45 -12.95 22.58
CA PRO A 170 2.54 -13.55 23.33
C PRO A 170 3.88 -12.86 23.03
N ASP A 171 4.73 -12.69 24.05
CA ASP A 171 6.05 -12.05 23.88
C ASP A 171 6.94 -12.78 22.84
N SER A 172 6.74 -14.09 22.65
CA SER A 172 7.44 -14.88 21.62
C SER A 172 7.18 -14.40 20.20
N ASP A 173 6.04 -13.75 19.98
CA ASP A 173 5.56 -13.35 18.66
C ASP A 173 5.87 -11.87 18.40
N ILE A 174 6.43 -11.15 19.38
CA ILE A 174 6.71 -9.71 19.32
C ILE A 174 8.21 -9.48 19.13
N SER A 175 8.60 -8.81 18.04
CA SER A 175 9.97 -8.36 17.81
C SER A 175 10.00 -7.25 16.76
N CYS A 176 10.79 -6.21 17.00
CA CYS A 176 10.94 -5.11 16.04
C CYS A 176 11.96 -5.41 14.93
N THR A 177 12.79 -6.44 15.11
CA THR A 177 13.90 -6.80 14.22
C THR A 177 13.68 -8.13 13.53
N ASP A 178 13.03 -9.09 14.18
CA ASP A 178 12.94 -10.44 13.67
C ASP A 178 11.93 -10.52 12.53
N LEU A 179 12.30 -11.22 11.47
CA LEU A 179 11.49 -11.37 10.28
C LEU A 179 10.26 -12.24 10.58
N GLY A 180 9.06 -11.74 10.28
CA GLY A 180 7.80 -12.46 10.51
C GLY A 180 7.19 -12.28 11.90
N ASN A 181 7.90 -11.65 12.84
CA ASN A 181 7.34 -11.29 14.14
C ASN A 181 6.58 -9.97 14.05
N PHE A 182 5.69 -9.73 15.02
CA PHE A 182 4.92 -8.51 15.12
C PHE A 182 5.73 -7.38 15.75
N LYS A 183 5.70 -6.22 15.11
CA LYS A 183 6.07 -4.94 15.70
C LYS A 183 4.91 -4.46 16.55
N HIS A 184 5.17 -4.21 17.83
CA HIS A 184 4.22 -3.64 18.75
C HIS A 184 4.54 -2.14 18.93
N ASP A 185 3.63 -1.26 18.53
CA ASP A 185 3.68 0.14 18.93
C ASP A 185 3.07 0.22 20.33
N TYR A 186 3.91 0.42 21.38
CA TYR A 186 3.56 0.34 22.81
C TYR A 186 2.61 1.47 23.28
N ALA A 187 1.70 1.87 22.42
CA ALA A 187 0.76 2.94 22.62
C ALA A 187 -0.66 2.42 22.52
N PHE A 188 -1.55 3.08 23.26
CA PHE A 188 -2.97 2.82 23.19
C PHE A 188 -3.62 3.62 22.08
N TYR A 189 -4.49 2.93 21.32
CA TYR A 189 -5.29 3.54 20.28
C TYR A 189 -6.79 3.47 20.62
N GLU A 190 -7.50 4.56 20.35
CA GLU A 190 -8.94 4.55 20.16
C GLU A 190 -9.22 4.53 18.65
N GLY A 191 -10.05 3.60 18.21
CA GLY A 191 -10.31 3.35 16.78
C GLY A 191 -11.78 3.34 16.43
N ILE A 192 -12.13 3.97 15.30
CA ILE A 192 -13.43 3.80 14.63
C ILE A 192 -13.15 3.26 13.23
N HIS A 193 -13.73 2.10 12.94
CA HIS A 193 -13.51 1.30 11.75
C HIS A 193 -14.86 1.13 11.06
N LEU A 194 -15.06 1.79 9.93
CA LEU A 194 -16.33 1.75 9.22
C LEU A 194 -16.34 0.65 8.15
N ALA A 195 -15.18 0.40 7.54
CA ALA A 195 -14.98 -0.64 6.55
C ALA A 195 -13.49 -0.97 6.41
N ALA A 196 -13.17 -2.01 5.64
CA ALA A 196 -11.81 -2.27 5.19
C ALA A 196 -11.20 -0.99 4.59
N LYS A 197 -10.05 -0.54 5.11
CA LYS A 197 -9.32 0.66 4.66
C LYS A 197 -10.07 1.99 4.82
N SER A 198 -11.10 2.05 5.66
CA SER A 198 -11.76 3.29 6.10
C SER A 198 -11.87 3.28 7.62
N TYR A 199 -10.90 3.92 8.27
CA TYR A 199 -10.82 4.00 9.72
C TYR A 199 -10.06 5.25 10.21
N THR A 200 -10.31 5.59 11.47
CA THR A 200 -9.51 6.58 12.21
C THR A 200 -8.95 5.94 13.47
N LEU A 201 -7.67 6.20 13.76
CA LEU A 201 -6.99 5.80 14.99
C LEU A 201 -6.46 7.05 15.70
N SER A 202 -6.86 7.25 16.94
CA SER A 202 -6.28 8.27 17.82
C SER A 202 -5.38 7.63 18.85
N LYS A 203 -4.11 8.04 18.87
CA LYS A 203 -3.11 7.60 19.86
C LYS A 203 -3.11 8.55 21.05
N GLU A 204 -3.10 8.01 22.27
CA GLU A 204 -3.05 8.82 23.48
C GLU A 204 -1.79 9.74 23.47
N GLY A 205 -1.98 11.03 23.76
CA GLY A 205 -0.88 12.01 23.79
C GLY A 205 -0.32 12.45 22.42
N HIS A 206 -0.81 11.90 21.30
CA HIS A 206 -0.37 12.23 19.94
C HIS A 206 -1.54 12.62 19.02
N GLY A 207 -1.23 13.24 17.87
CA GLY A 207 -2.22 13.55 16.85
C GLY A 207 -2.86 12.28 16.27
N ALA A 208 -4.13 12.36 15.89
CA ALA A 208 -4.84 11.22 15.30
C ALA A 208 -4.24 10.83 13.93
N VAL A 209 -4.08 9.52 13.71
CA VAL A 209 -3.76 8.94 12.41
C VAL A 209 -5.07 8.62 11.71
N ILE A 210 -5.30 9.27 10.57
CA ILE A 210 -6.46 9.04 9.72
C ILE A 210 -5.95 8.27 8.50
N ASN A 211 -6.46 7.07 8.29
CA ASN A 211 -6.15 6.30 7.09
C ASN A 211 -7.45 6.01 6.35
N ASP A 212 -7.73 6.89 5.41
CA ASP A 212 -8.78 6.68 4.42
C ASP A 212 -8.14 6.63 3.03
N LYS A 213 -8.74 5.87 2.12
CA LYS A 213 -8.26 5.72 0.74
C LYS A 213 -9.07 6.57 -0.23
N VAL A 214 -9.50 7.75 0.21
CA VAL A 214 -10.33 8.64 -0.60
C VAL A 214 -9.58 9.93 -0.88
N VAL A 215 -9.82 10.51 -2.05
CA VAL A 215 -9.27 11.82 -2.48
C VAL A 215 -9.60 12.95 -1.49
N ALA A 216 -10.53 12.70 -0.57
CA ALA A 216 -11.04 13.61 0.45
C ALA A 216 -10.46 13.36 1.86
N ASN A 217 -9.33 12.65 2.03
CA ASN A 217 -8.70 12.37 3.34
C ASN A 217 -8.56 13.61 4.27
N SER A 218 -8.43 14.82 3.70
CA SER A 218 -8.35 16.06 4.48
C SER A 218 -9.68 16.49 5.14
N LEU A 219 -10.80 15.91 4.73
CA LEU A 219 -12.16 16.24 5.17
C LEU A 219 -12.73 15.21 6.16
N GLU A 220 -12.23 13.99 6.14
CA GLU A 220 -12.65 12.86 6.99
C GLU A 220 -11.99 12.93 8.37
N THR A 221 -12.33 13.98 9.11
CA THR A 221 -11.81 14.20 10.47
C THR A 221 -12.30 13.12 11.46
N PRO A 222 -11.65 12.95 12.64
CA PRO A 222 -12.15 12.04 13.67
C PRO A 222 -13.59 12.36 14.11
N LYS A 223 -13.99 13.64 14.03
CA LYS A 223 -15.38 14.06 14.26
C LYS A 223 -16.34 13.56 13.19
N TRP A 224 -15.90 13.49 11.93
CA TRP A 224 -16.69 12.94 10.84
C TRP A 224 -16.91 11.44 11.07
N TYR A 225 -15.85 10.68 11.39
CA TYR A 225 -15.94 9.25 11.70
C TYR A 225 -16.89 8.96 12.87
N LYS A 226 -16.84 9.75 13.96
CA LYS A 226 -17.79 9.62 15.07
C LYS A 226 -19.24 9.78 14.62
N LYS A 227 -19.54 10.85 13.87
CA LYS A 227 -20.89 11.10 13.35
C LYS A 227 -21.35 10.06 12.31
N GLN A 228 -20.42 9.52 11.53
CA GLN A 228 -20.71 8.48 10.54
C GLN A 228 -20.98 7.14 11.23
N TYR A 229 -20.27 6.84 12.32
CA TYR A 229 -20.52 5.66 13.15
C TYR A 229 -21.89 5.73 13.83
N GLU A 230 -22.28 6.90 14.35
CA GLU A 230 -23.62 7.13 14.92
C GLU A 230 -24.75 6.97 13.89
N ASN A 231 -24.47 7.24 12.60
CA ASN A 231 -25.43 7.08 11.52
C ASN A 231 -24.72 6.73 10.20
N LEU A 232 -24.68 5.44 9.88
CA LEU A 232 -24.00 4.92 8.69
C LEU A 232 -24.57 5.45 7.37
N ASN A 233 -25.85 5.84 7.35
CA ASN A 233 -26.53 6.39 6.16
C ASN A 233 -26.29 7.89 5.98
N ARG A 234 -25.50 8.51 6.86
CA ARG A 234 -25.18 9.93 6.76
C ARG A 234 -24.35 10.19 5.50
N THR A 235 -24.80 11.15 4.71
CA THR A 235 -24.05 11.68 3.57
C THR A 235 -23.70 13.14 3.84
N THR A 236 -22.45 13.52 3.58
CA THR A 236 -21.99 14.92 3.70
C THR A 236 -21.41 15.35 2.36
N GLU A 237 -21.90 16.46 1.81
CA GLU A 237 -21.26 17.10 0.67
C GLU A 237 -20.01 17.84 1.11
N ALA A 238 -18.92 17.68 0.37
CA ALA A 238 -17.68 18.38 0.63
C ALA A 238 -16.97 18.81 -0.64
N PHE A 239 -16.21 19.89 -0.53
CA PHE A 239 -15.48 20.51 -1.64
C PHE A 239 -13.99 20.31 -1.42
N VAL A 240 -13.33 19.60 -2.33
CA VAL A 240 -11.87 19.44 -2.32
C VAL A 240 -11.26 20.32 -3.40
N LYS A 241 -10.32 21.16 -2.97
CA LYS A 241 -9.45 21.92 -3.88
C LYS A 241 -8.26 21.05 -4.26
N THR A 242 -8.12 20.72 -5.54
CA THR A 242 -6.93 20.07 -6.08
C THR A 242 -6.05 21.12 -6.74
N LEU A 243 -4.79 21.21 -6.31
CA LEU A 243 -3.81 22.17 -6.85
C LEU A 243 -3.12 21.69 -8.13
N PHE A 244 -3.21 20.39 -8.43
CA PHE A 244 -2.45 19.73 -9.49
C PHE A 244 -3.35 19.01 -10.51
N PHE A 245 -4.43 19.66 -10.94
CA PHE A 245 -5.25 19.08 -12.01
C PHE A 245 -4.50 19.20 -13.34
N VAL A 246 -3.98 18.07 -13.83
CA VAL A 246 -3.27 17.98 -15.11
C VAL A 246 -4.28 17.86 -16.24
N ASN A 247 -4.28 18.83 -17.14
CA ASN A 247 -5.03 18.76 -18.38
C ASN A 247 -4.11 18.29 -19.50
N TRP A 248 -4.14 16.98 -19.75
CA TRP A 248 -3.29 16.30 -20.74
C TRP A 248 -3.44 16.82 -22.18
N LYS A 249 -4.57 17.45 -22.54
CA LYS A 249 -4.76 18.00 -23.90
C LYS A 249 -4.02 19.30 -24.11
N LYS A 250 -3.92 20.12 -23.06
CA LYS A 250 -3.25 21.42 -23.10
C LYS A 250 -1.88 21.40 -22.44
N LEU A 251 -1.52 20.27 -21.81
CA LEU A 251 -0.30 20.08 -21.03
C LEU A 251 -0.11 21.16 -19.95
N ASP A 252 -1.21 21.66 -19.38
CA ASP A 252 -1.23 22.62 -18.30
C ASP A 252 -1.69 22.00 -16.97
N VAL A 253 -1.23 22.59 -15.88
CA VAL A 253 -1.63 22.24 -14.52
C VAL A 253 -2.46 23.38 -13.97
N SER A 254 -3.64 23.07 -13.46
CA SER A 254 -4.60 24.07 -12.97
C SER A 254 -5.17 23.69 -11.61
N GLU A 255 -5.69 24.69 -10.91
CA GLU A 255 -6.50 24.49 -9.72
C GLU A 255 -7.92 24.09 -10.12
N ARG A 256 -8.48 23.09 -9.43
CA ARG A 256 -9.87 22.66 -9.63
C ARG A 256 -10.55 22.35 -8.30
N TYR A 257 -11.81 22.75 -8.20
CA TYR A 257 -12.70 22.32 -7.12
C TYR A 257 -13.49 21.10 -7.59
N ILE A 258 -13.52 20.06 -6.76
CA ILE A 258 -14.27 18.84 -7.02
C ILE A 258 -15.26 18.65 -5.87
N ASN A 259 -16.52 18.43 -6.22
CA ASN A 259 -17.57 18.11 -5.26
C ASN A 259 -17.55 16.61 -5.00
N PHE A 260 -17.54 16.23 -3.73
CA PHE A 260 -17.61 14.85 -3.27
C PHE A 260 -18.82 14.67 -2.35
N HIS A 261 -19.49 13.53 -2.49
CA HIS A 261 -20.43 13.03 -1.49
C HIS A 261 -19.67 12.05 -0.60
N LEU A 262 -19.43 12.43 0.65
CA LEU A 262 -18.83 11.59 1.67
C LEU A 262 -19.91 10.74 2.33
N GLY A 263 -19.71 9.44 2.38
CA GLY A 263 -20.57 8.48 3.08
C GLY A 263 -19.87 7.13 3.18
N SER A 264 -20.31 6.29 4.11
CA SER A 264 -19.78 4.92 4.22
C SER A 264 -20.20 4.10 3.00
N PRO A 265 -19.32 3.30 2.37
CA PRO A 265 -19.74 2.34 1.37
C PRO A 265 -20.65 1.30 2.03
N THR A 266 -21.95 1.40 1.78
CA THR A 266 -23.04 0.57 2.35
C THR A 266 -23.01 -0.90 1.94
N ASN A 267 -21.93 -1.37 1.33
CA ASN A 267 -21.76 -2.74 0.85
C ASN A 267 -20.83 -3.56 1.77
N THR A 268 -20.94 -3.36 3.08
CA THR A 268 -20.32 -4.26 4.06
C THR A 268 -21.02 -5.62 3.99
N LYS A 269 -20.24 -6.71 3.89
CA LYS A 269 -20.74 -8.10 3.80
C LYS A 269 -21.52 -8.59 5.04
N ARG A 270 -21.82 -7.71 6.00
CA ARG A 270 -22.41 -8.05 7.30
C ARG A 270 -23.39 -6.96 7.72
N GLU A 271 -24.50 -7.39 8.32
CA GLU A 271 -25.52 -6.52 8.90
C GLU A 271 -24.91 -5.70 10.04
N ALA A 272 -25.34 -4.44 10.15
CA ALA A 272 -25.00 -3.59 11.28
C ALA A 272 -25.66 -4.16 12.54
N VAL A 273 -24.90 -4.25 13.64
CA VAL A 273 -25.41 -4.58 14.99
C VAL A 273 -26.09 -3.36 15.58
#